data_AF-A0A6L8TYR1-F1
#
_entry.id   AF-A0A6L8TYR1-F1
#
_cell.length_a   1.000
_cell.length_b   1.000
_cell.length_c   1.000
_cell.angle_alpha   90.00
_cell.angle_beta   90.00
_cell.angle_gamma   90.00
#
_symmetry.space_group_name_H-M   'P 1'
#
loop_
_entity.id
_entity.type
_entity.pdbx_description
1 polymer ?
#
loop_
_entity_poly.entity_id
_entity_poly.type
_entity_poly.pdbx_seq_one_letter_code
_entity_poly.pdbx_strand_id
1 'polypeptide(L)'
;METPPEERKLVIGRENLKNLNTIRIWTTFLSVLGFILIGLFIIAGIATGMFLTTFSTTKASLGIPESMVVLLLFVAGAISLFPVLYLFRFSKNIRDAVQNNDQQKLDSGIKNLKKYFTFIGILVIIALAAYALGLIYAGASMSFLKGA
;
A
#
# COMPACT_ATOMS: atom_id res chain seq x y z
N MET A 1 -37.43 -33.84 -14.74
CA MET A 1 -36.38 -33.67 -13.73
C MET A 1 -35.26 -32.90 -14.40
N GLU A 2 -35.24 -31.58 -14.24
CA GLU A 2 -34.15 -30.75 -14.76
C GLU A 2 -32.94 -30.95 -13.83
N THR A 3 -31.85 -31.50 -14.36
CA THR A 3 -30.59 -31.58 -13.63
C THR A 3 -30.13 -30.16 -13.30
N PRO A 4 -29.73 -29.85 -12.05
CA PRO A 4 -29.21 -28.54 -11.70
C PRO A 4 -28.03 -28.18 -12.63
N PRO A 5 -27.84 -26.91 -13.01
CA PRO A 5 -26.72 -26.53 -13.85
C PRO A 5 -25.43 -26.94 -13.11
N GLU A 6 -24.64 -27.83 -13.71
CA GLU A 6 -23.33 -28.17 -13.14
C GLU A 6 -22.55 -26.87 -12.92
N GLU A 7 -22.20 -26.57 -11.66
CA GLU A 7 -21.26 -25.50 -11.36
C GLU A 7 -19.98 -25.80 -12.13
N ARG A 8 -19.76 -25.12 -13.26
CA ARG A 8 -18.53 -25.23 -14.04
C ARG A 8 -17.38 -24.78 -13.14
N LYS A 9 -16.73 -25.74 -12.48
CA LYS A 9 -15.51 -25.51 -11.72
C LYS A 9 -14.44 -25.03 -12.69
N LEU A 10 -14.11 -23.75 -12.61
CA LEU A 10 -13.01 -23.15 -13.34
C LEU A 10 -11.70 -23.78 -12.84
N VAL A 11 -11.14 -24.68 -13.63
CA VAL A 11 -9.84 -25.31 -13.36
C VAL A 11 -8.73 -24.39 -13.85
N ILE A 12 -7.78 -24.05 -12.99
CA ILE A 12 -6.64 -23.22 -13.37
C ILE A 12 -5.67 -24.04 -14.23
N GLY A 13 -5.54 -23.67 -15.50
CA GLY A 13 -4.63 -24.32 -16.43
C GLY A 13 -3.14 -24.06 -16.13
N ARG A 14 -2.26 -24.92 -16.69
CA ARG A 14 -0.80 -24.83 -16.51
C ARG A 14 -0.21 -23.48 -16.94
N GLU A 15 -0.78 -22.85 -17.97
CA GLU A 15 -0.35 -21.53 -18.44
C GLU A 15 -0.62 -20.45 -17.38
N ASN A 16 -1.81 -20.45 -16.79
CA ASN A 16 -2.17 -19.51 -15.72
C ASN A 16 -1.26 -19.68 -14.49
N LEU A 17 -0.90 -20.92 -14.15
CA LEU A 17 0.07 -21.19 -13.08
C LEU A 17 1.47 -20.66 -13.40
N LYS A 18 1.93 -20.77 -14.66
CA LYS A 18 3.18 -20.14 -15.10
C LYS A 18 3.13 -18.62 -14.95
N ASN A 19 2.03 -17.99 -15.36
CA ASN A 19 1.84 -16.54 -15.22
C ASN A 19 1.86 -16.11 -13.76
N LEU A 20 1.14 -16.82 -12.90
CA LEU A 20 1.15 -16.58 -11.45
C LEU A 20 2.56 -16.73 -10.86
N ASN A 21 3.33 -17.72 -11.31
CA ASN A 21 4.71 -17.89 -10.88
C ASN A 21 5.63 -16.75 -11.35
N THR A 22 5.42 -16.19 -12.54
CA THR A 22 6.14 -14.98 -12.99
C THR A 22 5.77 -13.77 -12.15
N ILE A 23 4.47 -13.53 -11.92
CA ILE A 23 3.99 -12.43 -11.07
C ILE A 23 4.61 -12.55 -9.68
N ARG A 24 4.62 -13.75 -9.10
CA ARG A 24 5.21 -14.07 -7.80
C ARG A 24 6.66 -13.61 -7.65
N ILE A 25 7.48 -13.76 -8.69
CA ILE A 25 8.89 -13.37 -8.67
C ILE A 25 9.00 -11.84 -8.50
N TRP A 26 8.25 -11.09 -9.32
CA TRP A 26 8.22 -9.63 -9.26
C TRP A 26 7.62 -9.12 -7.95
N THR A 27 6.54 -9.71 -7.48
CA THR A 27 5.93 -9.32 -6.21
C THR A 27 6.84 -9.64 -5.02
N THR A 28 7.65 -10.70 -5.09
CA THR A 28 8.67 -10.97 -4.06
C THR A 28 9.72 -9.86 -4.05
N PHE A 29 10.27 -9.52 -5.21
CA PHE A 29 11.26 -8.44 -5.34
C PHE A 29 10.71 -7.12 -4.79
N LEU A 30 9.52 -6.71 -5.23
CA LEU A 30 8.86 -5.49 -4.76
C LEU A 30 8.58 -5.51 -3.26
N SER A 31 8.21 -6.67 -2.70
CA SER A 31 7.95 -6.78 -1.27
C SER A 31 9.22 -6.61 -0.45
N VAL A 32 10.31 -7.27 -0.85
CA VAL A 32 11.60 -7.16 -0.16
C VAL A 32 12.13 -5.73 -0.24
N LEU A 33 12.10 -5.13 -1.44
CA LEU A 33 12.50 -3.74 -1.63
C LEU A 33 11.62 -2.80 -0.79
N GLY A 34 10.31 -3.01 -0.77
CA GLY A 34 9.36 -2.21 0.03
C GLY A 34 9.67 -2.28 1.52
N PHE A 35 9.96 -3.46 2.07
CA PHE A 35 10.35 -3.59 3.47
C PHE A 35 11.66 -2.86 3.78
N ILE A 36 12.66 -2.96 2.90
CA ILE A 36 13.94 -2.25 3.05
C ILE A 36 13.71 -0.74 3.03
N LEU A 37 12.97 -0.23 2.05
CA LEU A 37 12.69 1.19 1.91
C LEU A 37 11.91 1.74 3.11
N ILE A 38 10.91 1.01 3.61
CA ILE A 38 10.18 1.43 4.82
C ILE A 38 11.11 1.46 6.04
N GLY A 39 11.98 0.44 6.20
CA GLY A 39 12.97 0.41 7.28
C GLY A 39 13.94 1.58 7.22
N LEU A 40 14.49 1.87 6.04
CA LEU A 40 15.36 3.02 5.81
C LEU A 40 14.64 4.34 6.07
N PHE A 41 13.37 4.45 5.67
CA PHE A 41 12.56 5.65 5.87
C PHE A 41 12.32 5.94 7.35
N ILE A 42 12.07 4.89 8.14
CA ILE A 42 11.94 5.00 9.60
C ILE A 42 13.25 5.46 10.23
N ILE A 43 14.38 4.85 9.87
CA ILE A 43 15.71 5.23 10.39
C ILE A 43 16.03 6.68 10.03
N ALA A 44 15.81 7.08 8.77
CA ALA A 44 16.02 8.44 8.30
C ALA A 44 15.13 9.43 9.06
N GLY A 45 13.85 9.11 9.26
CA GLY A 45 12.92 9.94 10.04
C GLY A 45 13.37 10.17 11.48
N ILE A 46 13.87 9.14 12.16
CA ILE A 46 14.43 9.26 13.52
C ILE A 46 15.69 10.13 13.50
N ALA A 47 16.63 9.88 12.57
CA ALA A 47 17.87 10.64 12.45
C ALA A 47 17.62 12.13 12.22
N THR A 48 16.72 12.46 11.28
CA THR A 48 16.31 13.83 10.99
C THR A 48 15.61 14.47 12.19
N GLY A 49 14.71 13.74 12.87
CA GLY A 49 14.05 14.22 14.09
C GLY A 49 15.04 14.61 15.20
N MET A 50 16.02 13.75 15.49
CA MET A 50 17.06 14.03 16.49
C MET A 50 17.95 15.22 16.11
N PHE A 51 18.24 15.38 14.82
CA PHE A 51 19.04 16.50 14.32
C PHE A 51 18.28 17.83 14.45
N LEU A 52 17.00 17.88 14.07
CA LEU A 52 16.14 19.06 14.19
C LEU A 52 15.94 19.51 15.64
N THR A 53 15.80 18.57 16.59
CA THR A 53 15.69 18.93 18.02
C THR A 53 16.98 19.50 18.60
N THR A 54 18.13 19.08 18.07
CA THR A 54 19.46 19.49 18.56
C THR A 54 19.91 20.80 17.93
N PHE A 55 19.60 21.00 16.65
CA PHE A 55 19.95 22.18 15.87
C PHE A 55 18.65 22.86 15.47
N SER A 56 18.23 23.89 16.22
CA SER A 56 17.02 24.70 15.97
C SER A 56 17.12 25.46 14.63
N THR A 57 17.07 24.74 13.53
CA THR A 57 17.52 25.20 12.21
C THR A 57 16.39 25.47 11.24
N THR A 58 15.13 25.27 11.62
CA THR A 58 14.01 25.46 10.71
C THR A 58 12.95 26.39 11.31
N LYS A 59 12.81 27.58 10.72
CA LYS A 59 11.65 28.48 10.88
C LYS A 59 10.79 28.43 9.62
N ALA A 60 10.56 27.25 9.05
CA ALA A 60 9.66 27.08 7.92
C ALA A 60 8.30 26.62 8.44
N SER A 61 7.53 27.56 8.98
CA SER A 61 6.16 27.29 9.42
C SER A 61 5.24 27.18 8.20
N LEU A 62 4.96 25.96 7.77
CA LEU A 62 3.78 25.63 6.95
C LEU A 62 2.46 25.77 7.73
N GLY A 63 2.48 26.37 8.93
CA GLY A 63 1.35 26.41 9.87
C GLY A 63 1.07 25.06 10.56
N ILE A 64 1.84 24.02 10.24
CA ILE A 64 1.74 22.69 10.84
C ILE A 64 2.90 22.52 11.84
N PRO A 65 2.62 22.13 13.10
CA PRO A 65 3.66 21.82 14.07
C PRO A 65 4.62 20.74 13.55
N GLU A 66 5.93 20.93 13.69
CA GLU A 66 6.94 19.95 13.22
C GLU A 66 6.74 18.55 13.82
N SER A 67 6.32 18.48 15.09
CA SER A 67 5.96 17.22 15.77
C SER A 67 4.82 16.47 15.08
N MET A 68 3.86 17.20 14.49
CA MET A 68 2.75 16.62 13.75
C MET A 68 3.21 16.04 12.42
N VAL A 69 4.16 16.69 11.74
CA VAL A 69 4.75 16.19 10.48
C VAL A 69 5.49 14.88 10.73
N VAL A 70 6.31 14.81 11.78
CA VAL A 70 7.03 13.59 12.15
C VAL A 70 6.03 12.46 12.46
N LEU A 71 5.00 12.73 13.27
CA LEU A 71 3.97 11.74 13.59
C LEU A 71 3.27 11.20 12.32
N LEU A 72 2.88 12.08 11.41
CA LEU A 72 2.23 11.69 10.15
C LEU A 72 3.13 10.81 9.28
N LEU A 73 4.44 11.09 9.21
CA LEU A 73 5.40 10.27 8.47
C LEU A 73 5.52 8.86 9.06
N PHE A 74 5.57 8.72 10.39
CA PHE A 74 5.59 7.40 11.04
C PHE A 74 4.30 6.62 10.78
N VAL A 75 3.15 7.27 10.89
CA VAL A 75 1.85 6.66 10.59
C VAL A 75 1.78 6.21 9.13
N ALA A 76 2.22 7.04 8.18
CA ALA A 76 2.27 6.70 6.76
C ALA A 76 3.20 5.50 6.48
N GLY A 77 4.36 5.45 7.13
CA GLY A 77 5.27 4.30 7.06
C GLY A 77 4.62 3.01 7.59
N ALA A 78 3.95 3.08 8.74
CA ALA A 78 3.25 1.94 9.32
C ALA A 78 2.09 1.44 8.44
N ILE A 79 1.31 2.36 7.86
CA ILE A 79 0.24 2.05 6.90
C ILE A 79 0.82 1.37 5.65
N SER A 80 1.99 1.82 5.18
CA SER A 80 2.66 1.29 4.00
C SER A 80 3.21 -0.14 4.19
N LEU A 81 3.35 -0.62 5.43
CA LEU A 81 3.76 -2.01 5.71
C LEU A 81 2.69 -3.03 5.28
N PHE A 82 1.41 -2.71 5.42
CA PHE A 82 0.31 -3.63 5.10
C PHE A 82 0.30 -4.09 3.62
N PRO A 83 0.38 -3.20 2.61
CA PRO A 83 0.36 -3.62 1.21
C PRO A 83 1.60 -4.43 0.85
N VAL A 84 2.77 -4.03 1.34
CA VAL A 84 4.03 -4.78 1.17
C VAL A 84 3.92 -6.19 1.77
N LEU A 85 3.30 -6.31 2.94
CA LEU A 85 3.05 -7.61 3.58
C LEU A 85 2.08 -8.48 2.78
N TYR A 86 1.04 -7.90 2.17
CA TYR A 86 0.11 -8.65 1.33
C TYR A 86 0.76 -9.16 0.04
N LEU A 87 1.62 -8.37 -0.61
CA LEU A 87 2.40 -8.84 -1.76
C LEU A 87 3.36 -9.97 -1.37
N PHE A 88 3.99 -9.88 -0.20
CA PHE A 88 4.87 -10.93 0.29
C PHE A 88 4.11 -12.23 0.53
N ARG A 89 2.95 -12.16 1.20
CA ARG A 89 2.09 -13.31 1.47
C ARG A 89 1.49 -13.91 0.20
N PHE A 90 1.11 -13.08 -0.77
CA PHE A 90 0.72 -13.55 -2.11
C PHE A 90 1.87 -14.36 -2.72
N SER A 91 3.08 -13.80 -2.73
CA SER A 91 4.24 -14.44 -3.35
C SER A 91 4.56 -15.79 -2.70
N LYS A 92 4.55 -15.84 -1.36
CA LYS A 92 4.78 -17.07 -0.60
C LYS A 92 3.71 -18.13 -0.89
N ASN A 93 2.43 -17.76 -0.89
CA ASN A 93 1.35 -18.70 -1.13
C ASN A 93 1.32 -19.24 -2.56
N ILE A 94 1.57 -18.40 -3.57
CA ILE A 94 1.66 -18.85 -4.97
C ILE A 94 2.87 -19.78 -5.17
N ARG A 95 3.97 -19.55 -4.44
CA ARG A 95 5.10 -20.49 -4.44
C ARG A 95 4.68 -21.88 -3.97
N ASP A 96 4.08 -21.95 -2.79
CA ASP A 96 3.69 -23.21 -2.18
C ASP A 96 2.64 -23.92 -3.06
N ALA A 97 1.70 -23.17 -3.63
CA ALA A 97 0.67 -23.68 -4.54
C ALA A 97 1.26 -24.34 -5.80
N VAL A 98 2.21 -23.67 -6.46
CA VAL A 98 2.83 -24.18 -7.70
C VAL A 98 3.75 -25.37 -7.42
N GLN A 99 4.46 -25.36 -6.28
CA GLN A 99 5.40 -26.44 -5.93
C GLN A 99 4.68 -27.71 -5.47
N ASN A 100 3.59 -27.57 -4.74
CA ASN A 100 2.90 -28.70 -4.11
C ASN A 100 1.56 -29.05 -4.77
N ASN A 101 1.18 -28.37 -5.87
CA ASN A 101 -0.16 -28.45 -6.47
C ASN A 101 -1.29 -28.21 -5.44
N ASP A 102 -1.08 -27.27 -4.53
CA ASP A 102 -1.98 -26.98 -3.41
C ASP A 102 -2.99 -25.88 -3.77
N GLN A 103 -4.24 -26.29 -3.97
CA GLN A 103 -5.35 -25.38 -4.29
C GLN A 103 -5.67 -24.41 -3.15
N GLN A 104 -5.55 -24.82 -1.88
CA GLN A 104 -5.84 -23.93 -0.74
C GLN A 104 -4.83 -22.79 -0.66
N LYS A 105 -3.57 -23.08 -0.98
CA LYS A 105 -2.51 -22.06 -1.10
C LYS A 105 -2.75 -21.14 -2.28
N LEU A 106 -3.22 -21.67 -3.40
CA LEU A 106 -3.58 -20.87 -4.57
C LEU A 106 -4.65 -19.83 -4.22
N ASP A 107 -5.75 -20.29 -3.62
CA ASP A 107 -6.87 -19.43 -3.19
C ASP A 107 -6.41 -18.40 -2.16
N SER A 108 -5.59 -18.82 -1.20
CA SER A 108 -5.01 -17.93 -0.19
C SER A 108 -4.07 -16.88 -0.81
N GLY A 109 -3.32 -17.26 -1.84
CA GLY A 109 -2.49 -16.34 -2.63
C GLY A 109 -3.35 -15.27 -3.28
N ILE A 110 -4.32 -15.68 -4.10
CA ILE A 110 -5.24 -14.76 -4.78
C ILE A 110 -5.99 -13.86 -3.80
N LYS A 111 -6.40 -14.39 -2.64
CA LYS A 111 -7.02 -13.60 -1.57
C LYS A 111 -6.09 -12.49 -1.03
N ASN A 112 -4.79 -12.74 -0.90
CA ASN A 112 -3.84 -11.70 -0.51
C ASN A 112 -3.64 -10.65 -1.61
N LEU A 113 -3.65 -11.04 -2.88
CA LEU A 113 -3.59 -10.09 -3.99
C LEU A 113 -4.83 -9.19 -4.02
N LYS A 114 -6.03 -9.77 -3.78
CA LYS A 114 -7.25 -8.99 -3.59
C LYS A 114 -7.09 -7.96 -2.46
N LYS A 115 -6.61 -8.39 -1.28
CA LYS A 115 -6.38 -7.49 -0.14
C LYS A 115 -5.43 -6.35 -0.48
N TYR A 116 -4.36 -6.63 -1.23
CA TYR A 116 -3.44 -5.60 -1.72
C TYR A 116 -4.17 -4.53 -2.53
N PHE A 117 -4.89 -4.92 -3.59
CA PHE A 117 -5.59 -3.97 -4.45
C PHE A 117 -6.73 -3.24 -3.74
N THR A 118 -7.48 -3.93 -2.87
CA THR A 118 -8.52 -3.29 -2.05
C THR A 118 -7.91 -2.23 -1.14
N PHE A 119 -6.79 -2.54 -0.48
CA PHE A 119 -6.11 -1.59 0.40
C PHE A 119 -5.58 -0.37 -0.36
N ILE A 120 -4.86 -0.60 -1.48
CA ILE A 120 -4.38 0.50 -2.33
C ILE A 120 -5.54 1.34 -2.86
N GLY A 121 -6.63 0.72 -3.30
CA GLY A 121 -7.81 1.44 -3.79
C GLY A 121 -8.43 2.35 -2.73
N ILE A 122 -8.55 1.87 -1.49
CA ILE A 122 -9.03 2.68 -0.36
C ILE A 122 -8.09 3.86 -0.10
N LEU A 123 -6.77 3.64 -0.09
CA LEU A 123 -5.79 4.72 0.09
C LEU A 123 -5.89 5.79 -1.01
N VAL A 124 -6.08 5.37 -2.26
CA VAL A 124 -6.25 6.28 -3.40
C VAL A 124 -7.52 7.11 -3.24
N ILE A 125 -8.64 6.50 -2.84
CA ILE A 125 -9.90 7.23 -2.59
C ILE A 125 -9.70 8.28 -1.49
N ILE A 126 -9.04 7.93 -0.39
CA ILE A 126 -8.74 8.86 0.70
C ILE A 126 -7.87 10.02 0.20
N ALA A 127 -6.82 9.71 -0.58
CA ALA A 127 -5.93 10.73 -1.14
C ALA A 127 -6.67 11.70 -2.10
N LEU A 128 -7.54 11.19 -2.96
CA LEU A 128 -8.34 12.00 -3.88
C LEU A 128 -9.34 12.88 -3.12
N ALA A 129 -10.00 12.35 -2.08
CA ALA A 129 -10.90 13.11 -1.24
C ALA A 129 -10.17 14.25 -0.51
N ALA A 130 -8.99 13.96 0.07
CA ALA A 130 -8.15 14.97 0.71
C ALA A 130 -7.69 16.06 -0.28
N TYR A 131 -7.29 15.66 -1.50
CA TYR A 131 -6.89 16.58 -2.56
C TYR A 131 -8.05 17.50 -2.98
N ALA A 132 -9.24 16.95 -3.19
CA ALA A 132 -10.44 17.72 -3.55
C ALA A 132 -10.82 18.75 -2.45
N LEU A 133 -10.79 18.33 -1.18
CA LEU A 133 -11.03 19.24 -0.05
C LEU A 133 -9.99 20.37 0.02
N GLY A 134 -8.72 20.04 -0.22
CA GLY A 134 -7.65 21.03 -0.28
C GLY A 134 -7.87 22.08 -1.38
N LEU A 135 -8.32 21.67 -2.57
CA LEU A 135 -8.66 22.59 -3.66
C LEU A 135 -9.85 23.49 -3.32
N ILE A 136 -10.90 22.95 -2.69
CA ILE A 136 -12.06 23.74 -2.26
C ILE A 136 -11.62 24.79 -1.24
N TYR A 137 -10.80 24.40 -0.25
CA TYR A 137 -10.28 25.32 0.75
C TYR A 137 -9.41 26.42 0.15
N ALA A 138 -8.51 26.08 -0.77
CA ALA A 138 -7.65 27.04 -1.47
C ALA A 138 -8.44 27.98 -2.39
N GLY A 139 -9.47 27.47 -3.08
CA GLY A 139 -10.37 28.28 -3.90
C GLY A 139 -11.21 29.25 -3.07
N ALA A 140 -11.76 28.78 -1.94
CA ALA A 140 -12.55 29.61 -1.04
C ALA A 140 -11.70 30.72 -0.39
N SER A 141 -10.46 30.42 0.01
CA SER A 141 -9.57 31.43 0.59
C SER A 141 -9.16 32.51 -0.43
N MET A 142 -8.90 32.14 -1.69
CA MET A 142 -8.67 33.11 -2.76
C MET A 142 -9.90 33.98 -3.05
N SER A 143 -11.11 33.43 -2.99
CA SER A 143 -12.34 34.21 -3.18
C SER A 143 -12.58 35.21 -2.05
N PHE A 144 -12.19 34.88 -0.81
CA PHE A 144 -12.31 35.80 0.33
C PHE A 144 -11.33 36.98 0.23
N LEU A 145 -10.10 36.74 -0.25
CA LEU A 145 -9.10 37.80 -0.45
C LEU A 145 -9.43 38.80 -1.56
N LYS A 146 -10.27 38.43 -2.53
CA LYS A 146 -10.69 39.32 -3.64
C LYS A 146 -11.93 40.16 -3.30
N GLY A 147 -12.63 39.84 -2.20
CA GLY A 147 -13.84 40.53 -1.75
C GLY A 147 -13.65 41.50 -0.57
N ALA A 148 -12.43 41.61 -0.05
CA ALA A 148 -11.99 42.59 0.96
C ALA A 148 -11.12 43.67 0.30
#